data_AF-A0A7X8WE04-F1
#
_entry.id   AF-A0A7X8WE04-F1
#
_cell.length_a   1.000
_cell.length_b   1.000
_cell.length_c   1.000
_cell.angle_alpha   90.00
_cell.angle_beta   90.00
_cell.angle_gamma   90.00
#
_symmetry.space_group_name_H-M   'P 1'
#
loop_
_entity.id
_entity.type
_entity.pdbx_description
1 polymer ?
#
loop_
_entity_poly.entity_id
_entity_poly.type
_entity_poly.pdbx_seq_one_letter_code
_entity_poly.pdbx_strand_id
1 'polypeptide(L)' 'FYIIAELPVEDAEDFATFLLRDFDLDGSTVMLAPAEDFYATKGIGRRQVRIAYVLNKEDLAKAVACLAAGLKAYAERGA' A
#
# COMPACT_ATOMS: atom_id res chain seq x y z
N PHE A 1 4.75 16.19 0.91
CA PHE A 1 5.76 15.52 1.78
C PHE A 1 5.59 14.01 1.64
N TYR A 2 6.66 13.22 1.76
CA TYR A 2 6.62 11.75 1.59
C TYR A 2 6.90 11.04 2.91
N ILE A 3 6.31 9.85 3.10
CA ILE A 3 6.69 8.92 4.16
C ILE A 3 7.06 7.57 3.55
N ILE A 4 8.01 6.88 4.17
CA ILE A 4 8.29 5.45 3.92
C ILE A 4 7.73 4.70 5.12
N ALA A 5 6.91 3.69 4.87
CA ALA A 5 6.31 2.86 5.90
C ALA A 5 6.53 1.39 5.58
N GLU A 6 6.88 0.60 6.59
CA GLU A 6 6.90 -0.86 6.51
C GLU A 6 5.51 -1.41 6.83
N LEU A 7 5.00 -2.26 5.95
CA LEU A 7 3.68 -2.88 6.05
C LEU A 7 3.82 -4.33 6.53
N PRO A 8 2.79 -4.89 7.20
CA PRO A 8 2.76 -6.29 7.62
C PRO A 8 2.41 -7.23 6.45
N VAL A 9 3.20 -7.18 5.38
CA VAL A 9 3.07 -8.01 4.17
C VAL A 9 4.44 -8.54 3.77
N GLU A 10 4.52 -9.71 3.14
CA GLU A 10 5.79 -10.29 2.70
C GLU A 10 6.38 -9.60 1.46
N ASP A 11 5.52 -9.04 0.60
CA ASP A 11 5.89 -8.33 -0.62
C ASP A 11 4.94 -7.14 -0.83
N ALA A 12 5.48 -5.93 -0.79
CA ALA A 12 4.74 -4.69 -0.99
C ALA A 12 4.29 -4.48 -2.45
N GLU A 13 5.00 -5.06 -3.42
CA GLU A 13 4.62 -5.01 -4.84
C GLU A 13 3.42 -5.93 -5.14
N ASP A 14 3.40 -7.15 -4.58
CA ASP A 14 2.22 -8.02 -4.68
C ASP A 14 1.02 -7.37 -4.02
N PHE A 15 1.19 -6.80 -2.83
CA PHE A 15 0.12 -6.09 -2.14
C PHE A 15 -0.40 -4.89 -2.94
N ALA A 16 0.49 -4.07 -3.51
CA ALA A 16 0.09 -2.93 -4.35
C ALA A 16 -0.67 -3.40 -5.62
N THR A 17 -0.27 -4.53 -6.19
CA THR A 17 -0.95 -5.13 -7.35
C THR A 17 -2.34 -5.64 -6.98
N PHE A 18 -2.46 -6.35 -5.85
CA PHE A 18 -3.73 -6.81 -5.30
C PHE A 18 -4.71 -5.66 -5.08
N LEU A 19 -4.26 -4.56 -4.48
CA LEU A 19 -5.10 -3.39 -4.23
C LEU A 19 -5.76 -2.86 -5.50
N LEU A 20 -5.05 -2.90 -6.63
CA LEU A 20 -5.54 -2.36 -7.91
C LEU A 20 -6.35 -3.36 -8.74
N ARG A 21 -6.14 -4.66 -8.55
CA ARG A 21 -6.76 -5.70 -9.38
C ARG A 21 -7.94 -6.41 -8.72
N ASP A 22 -7.82 -6.68 -7.43
CA ASP A 22 -8.65 -7.67 -6.74
C ASP A 22 -9.33 -7.11 -5.49
N PHE A 23 -9.05 -5.85 -5.13
CA PHE A 23 -9.62 -5.18 -3.97
C PHE A 23 -10.40 -3.93 -4.33
N ASP A 24 -11.54 -3.77 -3.67
CA ASP A 24 -12.38 -2.60 -3.75
C ASP A 24 -13.06 -2.38 -2.39
N LEU A 25 -13.07 -1.13 -1.93
CA LEU A 25 -13.84 -0.67 -0.78
C LEU A 25 -14.82 0.39 -1.26
N ASP A 26 -16.08 -0.01 -1.44
CA ASP A 26 -17.18 0.87 -1.86
C ASP A 26 -16.91 1.59 -3.20
N GLY A 27 -16.38 0.88 -4.19
CA GLY A 27 -16.01 1.42 -5.49
C GLY A 27 -14.67 2.18 -5.51
N SER A 28 -13.89 2.11 -4.43
CA SER A 28 -12.63 2.83 -4.26
C SER A 28 -11.46 1.91 -3.89
N THR A 29 -10.26 2.28 -4.33
CA THR A 29 -8.99 1.67 -3.91
C THR A 29 -7.91 2.73 -3.74
N VAL A 30 -6.71 2.32 -3.30
CA VAL A 30 -5.53 3.18 -3.20
C VAL A 30 -4.35 2.63 -3.98
N MET A 31 -3.60 3.53 -4.62
CA MET A 31 -2.36 3.20 -5.29
C MET A 31 -1.18 3.50 -4.36
N LEU A 32 -0.27 2.54 -4.22
CA LEU A 32 0.96 2.66 -3.42
C LEU A 32 2.17 2.54 -4.35
N ALA A 33 3.29 3.16 -3.95
CA ALA A 33 4.58 2.97 -4.61
C ALA A 33 5.45 2.00 -3.77
N PRO A 34 5.70 0.76 -4.22
CA PRO A 34 6.62 -0.16 -3.55
C PRO A 34 8.00 0.46 -3.38
N ALA A 35 8.63 0.31 -2.22
CA ALA A 35 9.88 0.98 -1.90
C ALA A 35 11.11 0.23 -2.40
N GLU A 36 11.01 -1.07 -2.74
CA GLU A 36 12.16 -1.89 -3.14
C GLU A 36 12.93 -1.29 -4.33
N ASP A 37 12.22 -0.77 -5.34
CA ASP A 37 12.79 -0.13 -6.52
C ASP A 37 13.53 1.20 -6.25
N PHE A 38 13.38 1.76 -5.04
CA PHE A 38 14.09 2.97 -4.63
C PHE A 38 15.49 2.66 -4.10
N TYR A 39 15.81 1.39 -3.84
CA TYR A 39 17.10 0.94 -3.33
C TYR A 39 17.89 0.21 -4.42
N ALA A 40 19.19 0.54 -4.52
CA ALA A 40 20.10 -0.18 -5.42
C ALA A 40 20.40 -1.61 -4.92
N THR A 41 20.30 -1.82 -3.60
CA THR A 41 20.56 -3.12 -2.97
C THR A 41 19.29 -3.96 -2.97
N LYS A 42 19.35 -5.12 -3.63
CA LYS A 42 18.24 -6.06 -3.76
C LYS A 42 17.71 -6.52 -2.39
N GLY A 43 16.39 -6.62 -2.24
CA GLY A 43 15.72 -7.09 -1.01
C GLY A 43 15.49 -6.02 0.05
N ILE A 44 16.15 -4.86 -0.02
CA ILE A 44 15.86 -3.74 0.89
C ILE A 44 14.55 -3.09 0.46
N GLY A 45 13.66 -2.83 1.42
CA GLY A 45 12.38 -2.17 1.13
C GLY A 45 11.30 -3.08 0.57
N ARG A 46 11.54 -4.40 0.51
CA ARG A 46 10.58 -5.41 0.02
C ARG A 46 9.21 -5.36 0.69
N ARG A 47 9.15 -4.98 1.97
CA ARG A 47 7.90 -4.81 2.74
C ARG A 47 7.51 -3.35 2.95
N GLN A 48 8.17 -2.44 2.26
CA GLN A 48 8.02 -1.00 2.47
C GLN A 48 7.32 -0.35 1.28
N VAL A 49 6.57 0.70 1.56
CA VAL A 49 5.93 1.54 0.54
C VAL A 49 6.24 3.02 0.79
N ARG A 50 6.23 3.80 -0.28
CA ARG A 50 6.28 5.26 -0.22
C ARG A 50 4.88 5.84 -0.39
N ILE A 51 4.46 6.67 0.56
CA ILE A 51 3.18 7.38 0.52
C ILE A 51 3.43 8.87 0.33
N ALA A 52 2.75 9.47 -0.65
CA ALA A 52 2.83 10.89 -0.95
C ALA A 52 1.64 11.63 -0.32
N TYR A 53 1.93 12.58 0.58
CA TYR A 53 0.92 13.48 1.14
C TYR A 53 0.62 14.60 0.15
N VAL A 54 -0.27 14.33 -0.81
CA VAL A 54 -0.65 15.23 -1.92
C VAL A 54 -2.16 15.42 -2.07
N LEU A 55 -2.95 14.76 -1.22
CA LEU A 55 -4.41 14.87 -1.18
C LEU A 55 -4.85 15.92 -0.13
N ASN A 56 -6.11 16.37 -0.24
CA ASN A 56 -6.76 17.09 0.86
C ASN A 56 -6.96 16.15 2.08
N LYS A 57 -7.37 16.71 3.21
CA LYS A 57 -7.44 15.95 4.48
C LYS A 57 -8.51 14.86 4.43
N GLU A 58 -9.64 15.15 3.80
CA GLU A 58 -10.80 14.27 3.71
C GLU A 58 -10.49 13.03 2.84
N ASP A 59 -9.90 13.23 1.67
CA ASP A 59 -9.52 12.16 0.76
C ASP A 59 -8.36 11.34 1.32
N LEU A 60 -7.44 11.97 2.05
CA LEU A 60 -6.39 11.24 2.75
C LEU A 60 -6.96 10.33 3.85
N ALA A 61 -7.93 10.80 4.64
CA ALA A 61 -8.56 9.98 5.67
C ALA A 61 -9.25 8.76 5.06
N LYS A 62 -9.94 8.93 3.93
CA LYS A 62 -10.53 7.81 3.16
C LYS A 62 -9.47 6.86 2.62
N ALA A 63 -8.38 7.39 2.06
CA ALA A 63 -7.28 6.58 1.54
C ALA A 63 -6.63 5.72 2.64
N VAL A 64 -6.42 6.28 3.83
CA VAL A 64 -5.87 5.53 4.97
C VAL A 64 -6.85 4.45 5.46
N ALA A 65 -8.16 4.74 5.51
CA ALA A 65 -9.17 3.75 5.85
C ALA A 65 -9.23 2.60 4.81
N CYS A 66 -9.17 2.94 3.52
CA CYS A 66 -9.10 1.99 2.42
C CYS A 66 -7.84 1.11 2.51
N LEU A 67 -6.68 1.72 2.79
CA LEU A 67 -5.43 0.98 3.01
C LEU A 67 -5.54 -0.01 4.17
N ALA A 68 -6.13 0.40 5.30
CA ALA A 68 -6.32 -0.47 6.46
C ALA A 68 -7.25 -1.66 6.15
N ALA A 69 -8.34 -1.43 5.42
CA ALA A 69 -9.24 -2.49 4.97
C ALA A 69 -8.56 -3.43 3.97
N GLY A 70 -7.79 -2.90 3.02
CA GLY A 70 -7.03 -3.67 2.04
C GLY A 70 -5.98 -4.57 2.68
N LEU A 71 -5.24 -4.07 3.68
CA LEU A 71 -4.29 -4.88 4.46
C LEU A 71 -4.97 -6.05 5.16
N LYS A 72 -6.16 -5.83 5.74
CA LYS A 72 -6.93 -6.89 6.38
C LYS A 72 -7.40 -7.94 5.37
N ALA A 73 -7.97 -7.51 4.25
CA ALA A 73 -8.43 -8.40 3.18
C ALA A 73 -7.28 -9.22 2.58
N TYR A 74 -6.12 -8.59 2.38
CA TYR A 74 -4.92 -9.27 1.88
C TYR A 74 -4.42 -10.34 2.85
N ALA A 75 -4.43 -10.09 4.15
CA ALA A 75 -4.06 -11.09 5.15
C ALA A 75 -5.03 -12.30 5.17
N GLU A 76 -6.34 -12.05 4.96
CA GLU A 76 -7.37 -13.10 4.90
C GLU A 76 -7.31 -13.95 3.63
N ARG A 77 -6.73 -13.43 2.53
CA ARG A 77 -6.51 -14.16 1.27
C ARG A 77 -5.52 -15.33 1.43
N GLY A 78 -4.77 -15.37 2.53
CA GLY A 78 -3.69 -16.33 2.76
C GLY A 78 -2.37 -15.73 2.29
N ALA A 79 -1.65 -15.12 3.23
CA ALA A 79 -0.24 -14.74 3.06
C ALA A 79 0.65 -16.00 2.99
#